data_AF-A0A396JX33-F1
#
_entry.id   AF-A0A396JX33-F1
#
_cell.length_a   1.000
_cell.length_b   1.000
_cell.length_c   1.000
_cell.angle_alpha   90.00
_cell.angle_beta   90.00
_cell.angle_gamma   90.00
#
_symmetry.space_group_name_H-M   'P 1'
#
loop_
_entity.id
_entity.type
_entity.pdbx_description
1 polymer ?
#
loop_
_entity_poly.entity_id
_entity_poly.type
_entity_poly.pdbx_seq_one_letter_code
_entity_poly.pdbx_strand_id
1 'polypeptide(L)' 'MKAIFCGNFEYDCRESELERLFRRYGKVDRVDMKAGLSLHIHLLPS' A
#
# COMPACT_ATOMS: atom_id res chain seq x y z
N MET A 1 -13.65 3.08 5.74
CA MET A 1 -12.27 2.82 5.28
C MET A 1 -12.33 1.92 4.07
N LYS A 2 -11.68 2.30 2.98
CA LYS A 2 -11.60 1.49 1.76
C LYS A 2 -10.19 0.94 1.66
N ALA A 3 -10.06 -0.38 1.78
CA ALA A 3 -8.80 -1.07 1.56
C ALA A 3 -8.56 -1.22 0.05
N ILE A 4 -7.33 -0.95 -0.38
CA ILE A 4 -6.86 -1.20 -1.75
C ILE A 4 -5.90 -2.38 -1.71
N PHE A 5 -6.16 -3.38 -2.55
CA PHE A 5 -5.28 -4.52 -2.76
C PHE A 5 -4.47 -4.28 -4.02
N CYS A 6 -3.14 -4.32 -3.90
CA CYS A 6 -2.24 -4.22 -5.04
C CYS A 6 -1.26 -5.39 -4.98
N GLY A 7 -1.05 -6.05 -6.12
CA GLY A 7 -0.13 -7.16 -6.25
C GLY A 7 0.92 -6.93 -7.35
N ASN A 8 1.76 -7.93 -7.59
CA ASN A 8 2.80 -7.92 -8.61
C ASN A 8 3.93 -6.89 -8.38
N PHE A 9 4.23 -6.60 -7.11
CA PHE A 9 5.40 -5.81 -6.75
C PHE A 9 6.66 -6.68 -6.75
N GLU A 10 7.80 -6.06 -7.09
CA GLU A 10 9.11 -6.71 -7.01
C GLU A 10 9.44 -7.13 -5.58
N TYR A 11 10.31 -8.12 -5.43
CA TYR A 11 10.70 -8.65 -4.12
C TYR A 11 11.32 -7.58 -3.20
N ASP A 12 11.97 -6.56 -3.77
CA ASP A 12 12.57 -5.45 -3.03
C ASP A 12 11.60 -4.25 -2.85
N CYS A 13 10.32 -4.44 -3.14
CA CYS A 13 9.33 -3.39 -2.89
C CYS A 13 9.16 -3.20 -1.39
N ARG A 14 9.42 -1.97 -0.93
CA ARG A 14 9.32 -1.59 0.48
C ARG A 14 8.04 -0.84 0.75
N GLU A 15 7.58 -0.96 1.99
CA GLU A 15 6.41 -0.26 2.52
C GLU A 15 6.47 1.25 2.25
N SER A 16 7.65 1.86 2.44
CA SER A 16 7.89 3.29 2.22
C SER A 16 7.67 3.74 0.77
N GLU A 17 7.99 2.89 -0.22
CA GLU A 17 7.77 3.20 -1.63
C GLU A 17 6.27 3.24 -1.95
N LEU A 18 5.50 2.33 -1.36
CA LEU A 18 4.04 2.30 -1.50
C LEU A 18 3.39 3.48 -0.79
N GLU A 19 3.81 3.77 0.44
CA GLU A 19 3.27 4.92 1.16
C GLU A 19 3.49 6.21 0.34
N ARG A 20 4.69 6.39 -0.20
CA ARG A 20 5.02 7.54 -1.07
C ARG A 20 4.20 7.55 -2.36
N LEU A 21 4.00 6.39 -2.99
CA LEU A 21 3.20 6.25 -4.20
C LEU A 21 1.72 6.59 -3.95
N PHE A 22 1.14 6.10 -2.85
CA PHE A 22 -0.28 6.25 -2.55
C PHE A 22 -0.64 7.56 -1.86
N ARG A 23 0.33 8.25 -1.25
CA ARG A 23 0.16 9.58 -0.64
C ARG A 23 -0.39 10.62 -1.64
N ARG A 24 -0.11 10.47 -2.93
CA ARG A 24 -0.66 11.35 -3.98
C ARG A 24 -2.17 11.19 -4.21
N TYR A 25 -2.75 10.07 -3.78
CA TYR A 25 -4.17 9.75 -3.95
C TYR A 25 -4.98 9.94 -2.66
N GLY A 26 -4.30 10.07 -1.52
CA GLY A 26 -4.93 10.28 -0.21
C GLY A 26 -3.97 9.95 0.92
N LYS A 27 -4.38 10.22 2.16
CA LYS A 27 -3.59 9.86 3.34
C LYS A 27 -3.60 8.33 3.51
N VAL A 28 -2.41 7.74 3.50
CA VAL A 28 -2.21 6.33 3.80
C VAL A 28 -2.21 6.16 5.32
N ASP A 29 -3.02 5.24 5.81
CA ASP A 29 -3.13 4.90 7.24
C ASP A 29 -2.15 3.79 7.62
N ARG A 30 -2.08 2.75 6.78
CA ARG A 30 -1.27 1.55 7.01
C ARG A 30 -1.03 0.80 5.71
N VAL A 31 0.13 0.16 5.58
CA VAL A 31 0.46 -0.74 4.47
C VAL A 31 0.86 -2.10 5.06
N ASP A 32 0.09 -3.14 4.75
CA ASP A 32 0.38 -4.51 5.12
C ASP A 32 1.00 -5.24 3.94
N MET A 33 2.25 -5.66 4.08
CA MET A 33 2.96 -6.44 3.08
C MET A 33 2.88 -7.93 3.39
N LYS A 34 2.29 -8.73 2.50
CA LYS A 34 2.31 -10.20 2.65
C LYS A 34 3.46 -10.77 1.82
N ALA A 35 4.28 -11.61 2.46
CA ALA A 35 5.36 -12.32 1.78
C ALA A 35 4.77 -13.22 0.69
N GLY A 36 4.85 -12.75 -0.56
CA GLY A 36 4.16 -13.35 -1.72
C GLY A 36 3.30 -12.34 -2.45
N LEU A 37 3.95 -11.52 -3.29
CA LEU A 37 3.39 -10.77 -4.43
C LEU A 37 2.13 -9.91 -4.19
N SER A 38 1.68 -9.70 -2.94
CA SER A 38 0.40 -9.07 -2.62
C SER A 38 0.51 -8.19 -1.38
N LEU A 39 0.04 -6.95 -1.49
CA LEU A 39 0.12 -5.92 -0.46
C LEU A 39 -1.26 -5.29 -0.26
N HIS A 40 -1.53 -4.86 0.95
CA HIS A 40 -2.82 -4.36 1.41
C HIS A 40 -2.67 -2.95 1.99
N ILE A 41 -3.36 -1.98 1.42
CA ILE A 41 -3.20 -0.56 1.76
C ILE A 41 -4.50 -0.02 2.34
N HIS A 42 -4.41 0.61 3.51
CA HIS A 42 -5.51 1.29 4.16
C HIS A 42 -5.43 2.79 3.87
N LEU A 43 -6.47 3.33 3.23
CA LEU A 43 -6.61 4.78 3.02
C LEU A 43 -7.62 5.37 4.02
N LEU A 44 -7.25 6.50 4.60
CA LEU A 44 -8.16 7.28 5.43
C LEU A 44 -9.22 7.95 4.53
N PRO A 45 -10.51 7.86 4.88
CA PRO A 45 -11.51 8.70 4.24
C PRO A 45 -11.21 10.17 4.57
N SER A 46 -11.31 11.03 3.56
CA SER A 46 -11.28 12.48 3.69
C SER A 46 -12.37 12.99 4.61
#